data_AF-A0A8S0HAC1-F1
#
_entry.id   AF-A0A8S0HAC1-F1
#
_cell.length_a   1.000
_cell.length_b   1.000
_cell.length_c   1.000
_cell.angle_alpha   90.00
_cell.angle_beta   90.00
_cell.angle_gamma   90.00
#
_symmetry.space_group_name_H-M   'P 1'
#
loop_
_entity.id
_entity.type
_entity.pdbx_description
1 polymer ?
#
loop_
_entity_poly.entity_id
_entity_poly.type
_entity_poly.pdbx_seq_one_letter_code
_entity_poly.pdbx_strand_id
1 'polypeptide(L)' 'MSNQTSTPLRRVSILAIDRVFASTLMQAKDFFHLASLRYGKQLGQGLTPAFETRLVSPTVNPYAVSAT' A
#
# COMPACT_ATOMS: atom_id res chain seq x y z
N MET A 1 -18.20 9.68 24.20
CA MET A 1 -17.21 9.00 23.34
C MET A 1 -17.85 8.78 21.99
N SER A 2 -17.43 9.52 20.96
CA SER A 2 -17.91 9.33 19.60
C SER A 2 -17.46 7.94 19.12
N ASN A 3 -18.41 7.00 19.02
CA ASN A 3 -18.23 5.75 18.28
C ASN A 3 -18.07 6.10 16.80
N GLN A 4 -16.88 6.54 16.41
CA GLN A 4 -16.47 6.50 15.02
C GLN A 4 -16.37 5.02 14.69
N THR A 5 -17.41 4.51 14.03
CA THR A 5 -17.37 3.22 13.33
C THR A 5 -16.27 3.34 12.28
N SER A 6 -15.03 3.07 12.70
CA SER A 6 -13.85 3.11 11.86
C SER A 6 -14.07 2.10 10.75
N THR A 7 -14.42 2.60 9.57
CA THR A 7 -14.54 1.74 8.40
C THR A 7 -13.21 1.05 8.19
N PRO A 8 -13.17 -0.29 8.08
CA PRO A 8 -11.91 -1.01 7.95
C PRO A 8 -11.16 -0.50 6.72
N LEU A 9 -9.88 -0.17 6.91
CA LEU A 9 -9.00 0.24 5.82
C LEU A 9 -8.97 -0.88 4.77
N ARG A 10 -9.33 -0.57 3.53
CA ARG A 10 -9.41 -1.57 2.44
C ARG A 10 -8.21 -1.54 1.51
N ARG A 11 -7.61 -0.37 1.32
CA ARG A 11 -6.54 -0.15 0.35
C ARG A 11 -5.67 1.04 0.71
N VAL A 12 -4.37 0.90 0.45
CA VAL A 12 -3.39 1.98 0.39
C VAL A 12 -2.91 2.10 -1.06
N SER A 13 -3.05 3.29 -1.64
CA SER A 13 -2.54 3.62 -2.98
C SER A 13 -1.37 4.57 -2.86
N ILE A 14 -0.22 4.20 -3.41
CA ILE A 14 1.02 4.98 -3.40
C ILE A 14 1.17 5.60 -4.80
N LEU A 15 1.04 6.92 -4.88
CA LEU A 15 1.18 7.67 -6.13
C LEU A 15 2.67 7.91 -6.42
N ALA A 16 3.15 7.28 -7.49
CA ALA A 16 4.46 7.57 -8.07
C ALA A 16 4.36 8.86 -8.90
N ILE A 17 5.03 9.93 -8.46
CA ILE A 17 5.15 11.18 -9.21
C ILE A 17 6.56 11.35 -9.77
N ASP A 18 6.73 12.33 -10.64
CA ASP A 18 8.01 12.65 -11.25
C ASP A 18 9.12 12.78 -10.21
N ARG A 19 10.28 12.18 -10.52
CA ARG A 19 11.50 12.17 -9.68
C ARG A 19 11.42 11.36 -8.39
N VAL A 20 10.39 10.54 -8.19
CA VAL A 20 10.42 9.54 -7.11
C VAL A 20 11.35 8.39 -7.50
N PHE A 21 12.30 8.05 -6.64
CA PHE A 21 13.14 6.87 -6.82
C PHE A 21 12.33 5.58 -6.70
N ALA A 22 12.56 4.63 -7.62
CA ALA A 22 11.91 3.33 -7.60
C ALA A 22 12.14 2.58 -6.27
N SER A 23 13.32 2.73 -5.67
CA SER A 23 13.66 2.13 -4.38
C SER A 23 12.72 2.60 -3.26
N THR A 24 12.38 3.89 -3.22
CA THR A 24 11.45 4.45 -2.24
C THR A 24 10.04 3.90 -2.42
N LEU A 25 9.56 3.76 -3.68
CA LEU A 25 8.25 3.15 -3.96
C LEU A 25 8.20 1.70 -3.52
N MET A 26 9.26 0.94 -3.81
CA MET A 26 9.35 -0.46 -3.42
C MET A 26 9.39 -0.62 -1.91
N GLN A 27 10.21 0.19 -1.21
CA GLN A 27 10.25 0.20 0.25
C GLN A 27 8.89 0.53 0.87
N ALA A 28 8.19 1.55 0.36
CA ALA A 28 6.87 1.92 0.85
C ALA A 28 5.85 0.80 0.59
N LYS A 29 5.86 0.19 -0.60
CA LYS A 29 5.00 -0.95 -0.94
C LYS A 29 5.22 -2.12 0.01
N ASP A 30 6.48 -2.48 0.26
CA ASP A 30 6.84 -3.61 1.13
C ASP A 30 6.45 -3.33 2.59
N PHE A 31 6.65 -2.10 3.06
CA PHE A 31 6.22 -1.67 4.38
C PHE A 31 4.71 -1.86 4.59
N PHE A 32 3.89 -1.36 3.66
CA PHE A 32 2.43 -1.49 3.78
C PHE A 32 1.95 -2.92 3.58
N HIS A 33 2.62 -3.72 2.75
CA HIS A 33 2.34 -5.15 2.64
C HIS A 33 2.57 -5.88 3.96
N LEU A 34 3.72 -5.68 4.61
CA LEU A 34 4.01 -6.28 5.92
C LEU A 34 3.07 -5.76 7.02
N ALA A 35 2.73 -4.48 7.01
CA ALA A 35 1.73 -3.92 7.91
C ALA A 35 0.36 -4.58 7.72
N SER A 36 -0.05 -4.85 6.47
CA SER A 36 -1.32 -5.52 6.17
C SER A 36 -1.37 -6.95 6.70
N LEU A 37 -0.26 -7.70 6.61
CA LEU A 37 -0.14 -9.06 7.13
C LEU A 37 -0.18 -9.06 8.66
N ARG A 38 0.56 -8.14 9.29
CA ARG A 38 0.55 -7.98 10.75
C ARG A 38 -0.84 -7.62 11.25
N TYR A 39 -1.54 -6.74 10.55
CA TYR A 39 -2.88 -6.33 10.90
C TYR A 39 -3.90 -7.47 10.72
N GLY A 40 -3.83 -8.22 9.62
CA GLY A 40 -4.65 -9.42 9.43
C GLY A 40 -4.42 -10.48 10.52
N LYS A 41 -3.17 -10.64 10.96
CA LYS A 41 -2.86 -11.50 12.12
C LYS A 41 -3.52 -11.01 13.40
N GLN A 42 -3.50 -9.69 13.66
CA GLN A 42 -4.15 -9.09 14.83
C GLN A 42 -5.67 -9.22 14.79
N LEU A 43 -6.26 -9.26 13.59
CA LEU A 43 -7.69 -9.51 13.38
C LEU A 43 -8.08 -10.98 13.45
N GLY A 44 -7.14 -11.91 13.65
CA GLY A 44 -7.41 -13.35 13.68
C GLY A 44 -7.56 -13.99 12.29
N GLN A 45 -7.24 -13.27 11.23
CA GLN A 45 -7.34 -13.75 9.84
C GLN A 45 -6.07 -14.51 9.39
N GLY A 46 -5.07 -14.64 10.27
CA GLY A 46 -3.78 -15.28 9.99
C GLY A 46 -2.82 -14.36 9.23
N LEU A 47 -1.91 -14.94 8.45
CA LEU A 47 -1.00 -14.19 7.56
C LEU A 47 -1.69 -13.84 6.24
N THR A 48 -2.89 -13.26 6.33
CA THR A 48 -3.63 -12.75 5.18
C THR A 48 -3.57 -11.22 5.20
N PRO A 49 -3.32 -10.56 4.07
CA PRO A 49 -3.34 -9.11 3.98
C PRO A 49 -4.73 -8.57 4.34
N ALA A 50 -4.82 -7.77 5.40
CA ALA A 50 -6.09 -7.14 5.77
C ALA A 50 -6.52 -6.00 4.83
N PHE A 51 -5.60 -5.48 4.03
CA PHE A 51 -5.86 -4.44 3.03
C PHE A 51 -4.89 -4.56 1.85
N GLU A 52 -5.30 -4.04 0.69
CA GLU A 52 -4.48 -4.03 -0.52
C GLU A 52 -3.45 -2.89 -0.52
N THR A 53 -2.27 -3.11 -1.11
CA THR A 53 -1.31 -2.04 -1.42
C THR A 53 -1.11 -1.96 -2.93
N ARG A 54 -1.28 -0.77 -3.51
CA ARG A 54 -1.13 -0.54 -4.95
C ARG A 54 -0.17 0.62 -5.22
N LEU A 55 0.69 0.44 -6.20
CA LEU A 55 1.39 1.56 -6.83
C LEU A 55 0.50 2.10 -7.95
N VAL A 56 0.32 3.42 -8.01
CA VAL A 56 -0.42 4.11 -9.05
C VAL A 56 0.44 5.20 -9.65
N SER A 57 0.33 5.44 -10.96
CA SER A 57 1.01 6.52 -11.66
C SER A 57 -0.06 7.51 -12.17
N PRO A 58 0.21 8.83 -12.16
CA PRO A 58 -0.69 9.83 -12.74
C PRO A 58 -0.76 9.72 -14.27
N THR A 59 0.18 9.01 -14.92
CA THR A 59 0.17 8.75 -16.36
C THR A 59 -0.19 7.30 -16.68
N VAL A 60 -0.91 7.10 -17.79
CA VAL A 60 -1.36 5.78 -18.31
C VAL A 60 -0.19 4.94 -18.85
N ASN A 61 1.07 5.33 -18.62
CA ASN A 61 2.22 4.67 -19.19
C ASN A 61 2.85 3.70 -18.15
N PRO A 62 2.65 2.37 -18.28
CA PRO A 62 3.15 1.37 -17.32
C PRO A 62 4.68 1.24 -17.30
N TYR A 63 5.40 1.93 -18.19
CA TYR A 63 6.86 1.85 -18.31
C TYR A 63 7.63 2.86 -17.45
N ALA A 64 6.96 3.81 -16.77
CA ALA A 64 7.66 4.85 -15.99
C ALA A 64 8.33 4.34 -14.69
N VAL A 65 8.03 3.10 -14.24
CA VAL A 65 8.65 2.47 -13.06
C VAL A 65 9.78 1.51 -13.42
N SER A 66 10.18 1.41 -14.69
CA SER A 66 11.32 0.61 -15.12
C SER A 66 12.48 1.50 -15.55
N ALA A 67 13.55 1.44 -14.76
CA ALA A 67 14.92 1.85 -15.08
C ALA A 67 15.15 3.34 -15.36
N THR A 68 15.53 4.09 -14.32
CA THR A 68 16.82 4.79 -14.29
C THR A 68 17.29 4.92 -12.84
#